data_AF-V5B6H0-F1
#
_entry.id   AF-V5B6H0-F1
#
_cell.length_a   1.000
_cell.length_b   1.000
_cell.length_c   1.000
_cell.angle_alpha   90.00
_cell.angle_beta   90.00
_cell.angle_gamma   90.00
#
_symmetry.space_group_name_H-M   'P 1'
#
loop_
_entity.id
_entity.type
_entity.pdbx_description
1 polymer ?
#
loop_
_entity_poly.entity_id
_entity_poly.type
_entity_poly.pdbx_seq_one_letter_code
_entity_poly.pdbx_strand_id
1 'polypeptide(L)'
;MSQQAVEATPTPTPTLTGGGGRGMTPKREVDALKRKYIFVDGPVDPEVSLIRYDLPFAPSDPKRSLKLRRRLGLPLDERAVDPNVRIVIDSFITPRAWHDEAGVLWLQHGSPHPVSRTETVETHDKLRRRMQELGVQRTGICPLRSLLLAECFLEVIRQVTAECWERGLLCLRLTPSARPLRRRIGNYLNPASDTHFGWRSKARRTQVGCSRILRL
;
A
#
# COMPACT_ATOMS: atom_id res chain seq x y z
N MET A 1 21.25 -52.27 -51.43
CA MET A 1 22.70 -52.12 -51.64
C MET A 1 22.87 -50.75 -52.29
N SER A 2 23.49 -49.73 -51.71
CA SER A 2 24.78 -49.74 -51.02
C SER A 2 24.84 -48.69 -49.91
N GLN A 3 25.64 -49.01 -48.90
CA GLN A 3 26.08 -48.16 -47.81
C GLN A 3 27.09 -47.13 -48.33
N GLN A 4 27.17 -45.94 -47.71
CA GLN A 4 28.44 -45.49 -47.13
C GLN A 4 28.26 -44.29 -46.18
N ALA A 5 28.91 -44.44 -45.04
CA ALA A 5 29.10 -43.49 -43.97
C ALA A 5 30.50 -42.86 -44.09
N VAL A 6 30.61 -41.59 -43.70
CA VAL A 6 31.84 -40.83 -43.40
C VAL A 6 31.35 -39.50 -42.79
N GLU A 7 31.88 -38.86 -41.77
CA GLU A 7 32.88 -39.12 -40.73
C GLU A 7 32.75 -37.92 -39.77
N ALA A 8 32.90 -38.11 -38.45
CA ALA A 8 32.73 -37.07 -37.44
C ALA A 8 34.07 -36.43 -37.04
N THR A 9 34.12 -35.11 -36.86
CA THR A 9 35.11 -34.39 -35.99
C THR A 9 34.62 -32.95 -35.70
N PRO A 10 35.12 -32.25 -34.65
CA PRO A 10 34.25 -31.70 -33.62
C PRO A 10 34.43 -30.19 -33.32
N THR A 11 33.34 -29.55 -32.86
CA THR A 11 33.23 -28.32 -32.02
C THR A 11 33.88 -27.00 -32.50
N PRO A 12 33.30 -25.82 -32.18
CA PRO A 12 33.45 -25.28 -30.83
C PRO A 12 32.15 -24.77 -30.19
N THR A 13 32.09 -25.10 -28.90
CA THR A 13 31.17 -24.68 -27.86
C THR A 13 30.98 -23.16 -27.87
N PRO A 14 29.76 -22.62 -27.76
CA PRO A 14 29.60 -21.24 -27.34
C PRO A 14 30.01 -21.15 -25.87
N THR A 15 31.18 -20.58 -25.66
CA THR A 15 31.70 -20.15 -24.37
C THR A 15 30.60 -19.44 -23.59
N LEU A 16 30.19 -20.04 -22.47
CA LEU A 16 29.50 -19.35 -21.39
C LEU A 16 30.46 -18.27 -20.88
N THR A 17 30.46 -17.10 -21.51
CA THR A 17 30.98 -15.89 -20.89
C THR A 17 30.12 -15.65 -19.67
N GLY A 18 30.68 -16.00 -18.51
CA GLY A 18 30.19 -15.62 -17.20
C GLY A 18 30.01 -14.12 -17.16
N GLY A 19 28.79 -13.68 -17.45
CA GLY A 19 28.31 -12.37 -17.07
C GLY A 19 28.33 -12.34 -15.57
N GLY A 20 29.42 -11.80 -15.00
CA GLY A 20 29.54 -11.52 -13.59
C GLY A 20 28.36 -10.65 -13.18
N GLY A 21 27.32 -11.32 -12.66
CA GLY A 21 26.24 -10.67 -11.94
C GLY A 21 26.92 -9.94 -10.80
N ARG A 22 27.08 -8.62 -10.94
CA ARG A 22 27.49 -7.76 -9.83
C ARG A 22 26.48 -8.02 -8.73
N GLY A 23 26.87 -8.84 -7.77
CA GLY A 23 26.11 -9.08 -6.56
C GLY A 23 25.77 -7.71 -5.98
N MET A 24 24.47 -7.40 -5.97
CA MET A 24 23.99 -6.18 -5.36
C MET A 24 24.42 -6.25 -3.89
N THR A 25 25.27 -5.34 -3.42
CA THR A 25 25.64 -5.28 -2.01
C THR A 25 24.36 -5.18 -1.17
N PRO A 26 24.24 -5.87 -0.02
CA PRO A 26 23.00 -5.92 0.76
C PRO A 26 22.47 -4.53 1.13
N LYS A 27 23.36 -3.55 1.30
CA LYS A 27 22.99 -2.15 1.55
C LYS A 27 22.24 -1.51 0.37
N ARG A 28 22.66 -1.76 -0.88
CA ARG A 28 22.00 -1.27 -2.10
C ARG A 28 20.64 -1.93 -2.33
N GLU A 29 20.50 -3.20 -1.95
CA GLU A 29 19.22 -3.91 -2.01
C GLU A 29 18.21 -3.33 -1.02
N VAL A 30 18.62 -3.14 0.23
CA VAL A 30 17.78 -2.50 1.26
C VAL A 30 17.40 -1.07 0.85
N ASP A 31 18.32 -0.30 0.27
CA ASP A 31 18.04 1.05 -0.22
C ASP A 31 17.10 1.06 -1.43
N ALA A 32 17.17 0.05 -2.30
CA ALA A 32 16.22 -0.13 -3.41
C ALA A 32 14.83 -0.52 -2.90
N LEU A 33 14.73 -1.40 -1.90
CA LEU A 33 13.45 -1.74 -1.26
C LEU A 33 12.83 -0.54 -0.56
N LYS A 34 13.63 0.28 0.15
CA LYS A 34 13.14 1.51 0.80
C LYS A 34 12.61 2.56 -0.18
N ARG A 35 13.09 2.54 -1.43
CA ARG A 35 12.54 3.41 -2.49
C ARG A 35 11.21 2.89 -3.01
N LYS A 36 10.97 1.58 -2.95
CA LYS A 36 9.78 0.92 -3.50
C LYS A 36 8.66 0.74 -2.48
N TYR A 37 8.99 0.53 -1.21
CA TYR A 37 8.05 0.17 -0.15
C TYR A 37 8.17 1.11 1.06
N ILE A 38 7.05 1.31 1.76
CA ILE A 38 7.04 1.97 3.07
C ILE A 38 7.25 0.90 4.13
N PHE A 39 8.34 1.01 4.89
CA PHE A 39 8.58 0.13 6.04
C PHE A 39 7.71 0.55 7.21
N VAL A 40 6.94 -0.40 7.77
CA VAL A 40 6.02 -0.19 8.88
C VAL A 40 6.19 -1.32 9.91
N ASP A 41 5.72 -1.11 11.14
CA ASP A 41 5.91 -2.01 12.27
C ASP A 41 4.86 -3.14 12.36
N GLY A 42 4.14 -3.44 11.27
CA GLY A 42 3.16 -4.54 11.23
C GLY A 42 2.09 -4.43 10.13
N PRO A 43 1.16 -5.42 10.09
CA PRO A 43 0.03 -5.41 9.17
C PRO A 43 -0.91 -4.24 9.48
N VAL A 44 -1.65 -3.81 8.46
CA VAL A 44 -2.66 -2.75 8.63
C VAL A 44 -3.88 -3.26 9.41
N ASP A 45 -4.33 -2.47 10.38
CA ASP A 45 -5.59 -2.74 11.09
C ASP A 45 -6.79 -2.31 10.22
N PRO A 46 -7.71 -3.22 9.87
CA PRO A 46 -8.84 -2.94 8.97
C PRO A 46 -9.90 -2.02 9.57
N GLU A 47 -9.92 -1.85 10.90
CA GLU A 47 -10.80 -0.90 11.59
C GLU A 47 -10.20 0.51 11.65
N VAL A 48 -8.89 0.64 11.47
CA VAL A 48 -8.16 1.92 11.53
C VAL A 48 -8.00 2.53 10.17
N SER A 49 -7.52 1.74 9.21
CA SER A 49 -7.35 2.20 7.84
C SER A 49 -8.69 2.26 7.13
N LEU A 50 -8.95 3.39 6.46
CA LEU A 50 -10.07 3.50 5.51
C LEU A 50 -9.72 2.83 4.18
N ILE A 51 -8.43 2.78 3.84
CA ILE A 51 -7.96 2.14 2.61
C ILE A 51 -8.02 0.63 2.77
N ARG A 52 -8.55 -0.05 1.74
CA ARG A 52 -8.59 -1.51 1.67
C ARG A 52 -7.27 -2.06 1.13
N TYR A 53 -6.66 -2.94 1.91
CA TYR A 53 -5.44 -3.66 1.55
C TYR A 53 -5.71 -5.14 1.31
N ASP A 54 -4.88 -5.76 0.49
CA ASP A 54 -4.89 -7.20 0.31
C ASP A 54 -4.24 -7.92 1.50
N LEU A 55 -4.41 -9.24 1.50
CA LEU A 55 -3.68 -10.12 2.40
C LEU A 55 -2.17 -9.97 2.19
N PRO A 56 -1.40 -9.95 3.29
CA PRO A 56 0.04 -9.87 3.17
C PRO A 56 0.62 -11.13 2.55
N PHE A 57 1.62 -10.94 1.71
CA PHE A 57 2.37 -12.03 1.09
C PHE A 57 3.86 -11.86 1.34
N ALA A 58 4.56 -12.97 1.54
CA ALA A 58 6.00 -12.99 1.66
C ALA A 58 6.60 -13.28 0.28
N PRO A 59 7.36 -12.36 -0.34
CA PRO A 59 8.03 -12.61 -1.62
C PRO A 59 9.10 -13.70 -1.50
N SER A 60 9.80 -13.76 -0.36
CA SER A 60 10.85 -14.74 -0.11
C SER A 60 10.29 -16.17 0.02
N ASP A 61 9.11 -16.32 0.62
CA ASP A 61 8.50 -17.61 0.94
C ASP A 61 7.03 -17.70 0.54
N PRO A 62 6.71 -18.05 -0.73
CA PRO A 62 5.33 -18.13 -1.20
C PRO A 62 4.53 -19.25 -0.50
N LYS A 63 5.20 -20.25 0.07
CA LYS A 63 4.54 -21.30 0.88
C LYS A 63 3.93 -20.72 2.16
N ARG A 64 4.56 -19.70 2.75
CA ARG A 64 4.12 -19.08 4.02
C ARG A 64 2.88 -18.23 3.79
N SER A 65 2.81 -17.49 2.67
CA SER A 65 1.61 -16.75 2.28
C SER A 65 0.43 -17.68 1.96
N LEU A 66 0.68 -18.82 1.32
CA LEU A 66 -0.36 -19.82 1.04
C LEU A 66 -0.90 -20.49 2.31
N LYS A 67 -0.03 -20.78 3.29
CA LYS A 67 -0.45 -21.24 4.63
C LYS A 67 -1.30 -20.20 5.34
N LEU A 68 -0.93 -18.91 5.26
CA LEU A 68 -1.70 -17.83 5.87
C LEU A 68 -3.11 -17.74 5.28
N ARG A 69 -3.24 -17.80 3.94
CA ARG A 69 -4.54 -17.82 3.25
C ARG A 69 -5.43 -18.98 3.70
N ARG A 70 -4.85 -20.18 3.79
CA ARG A 70 -5.57 -21.38 4.27
C ARG A 70 -6.05 -21.23 5.72
N ARG A 71 -5.23 -20.64 6.61
CA ARG A 71 -5.61 -20.38 8.01
C ARG A 71 -6.77 -19.40 8.11
N LEU A 72 -6.81 -18.40 7.23
CA LEU A 72 -7.88 -17.40 7.18
C LEU A 72 -9.15 -17.91 6.48
N GLY A 73 -9.14 -19.13 5.94
CA GLY A 73 -10.29 -19.72 5.24
C GLY A 73 -10.70 -18.95 3.98
N LEU A 74 -9.82 -18.13 3.42
CA LEU A 74 -10.13 -17.29 2.27
C LEU A 74 -9.89 -18.09 0.98
N PRO A 75 -10.84 -18.06 0.03
CA PRO A 75 -10.67 -18.71 -1.26
C PRO A 75 -9.44 -18.12 -1.99
N LEU A 76 -8.82 -18.92 -2.85
CA LEU A 76 -7.88 -18.38 -3.82
C LEU A 76 -8.69 -17.42 -4.71
N ASP A 77 -8.36 -16.13 -4.67
CA ASP A 77 -9.07 -15.14 -5.48
C ASP A 77 -8.75 -15.42 -6.95
N GLU A 78 -9.68 -16.08 -7.65
CA GLU A 78 -9.59 -16.46 -9.06
C GLU A 78 -9.95 -15.30 -10.00
N ARG A 79 -10.34 -14.15 -9.45
CA ARG A 79 -10.71 -12.99 -10.25
C ARG A 79 -9.49 -12.50 -11.02
N ALA A 80 -9.55 -12.61 -12.34
CA ALA A 80 -8.57 -12.01 -13.22
C ALA A 80 -8.58 -10.49 -13.01
N VAL A 81 -7.43 -9.95 -12.63
CA VAL A 81 -7.20 -8.53 -12.42
C VAL A 81 -6.18 -8.08 -13.46
N ASP A 82 -6.48 -6.99 -14.14
CA ASP A 82 -5.52 -6.38 -15.07
C ASP A 82 -4.25 -5.94 -14.34
N PRO A 83 -3.06 -6.29 -14.84
CA PRO A 83 -1.80 -5.89 -14.21
C PRO A 83 -1.65 -4.36 -14.12
N ASN A 84 -2.25 -3.62 -15.05
CA ASN A 84 -2.26 -2.16 -15.07
C ASN A 84 -2.96 -1.56 -13.84
N VAL A 85 -4.04 -2.18 -13.36
CA VAL A 85 -4.75 -1.73 -12.15
C VAL A 85 -3.78 -1.72 -10.97
N ARG A 86 -3.01 -2.79 -10.79
CA ARG A 86 -2.03 -2.90 -9.71
C ARG A 86 -0.92 -1.85 -9.82
N ILE A 87 -0.40 -1.63 -11.03
CA ILE A 87 0.64 -0.63 -11.29
C ILE A 87 0.13 0.78 -10.92
N VAL A 88 -1.10 1.11 -11.32
CA VAL A 88 -1.69 2.41 -11.01
C VAL A 88 -1.94 2.55 -9.50
N ILE A 89 -2.49 1.52 -8.83
CA ILE A 89 -2.70 1.55 -7.37
C ILE A 89 -1.39 1.75 -6.62
N ASP A 90 -0.35 0.99 -6.97
CA ASP A 90 0.96 1.08 -6.34
C ASP A 90 1.63 2.46 -6.55
N SER A 91 1.20 3.23 -7.57
CA SER A 91 1.73 4.57 -7.87
C SER A 91 1.29 5.64 -6.86
N PHE A 92 0.09 5.52 -6.29
CA PHE A 92 -0.44 6.50 -5.33
C PHE A 92 -0.60 5.94 -3.91
N ILE A 93 -0.88 4.64 -3.77
CA ILE A 93 -0.81 3.90 -2.50
C ILE A 93 0.50 3.12 -2.52
N THR A 94 1.51 3.60 -1.81
CA THR A 94 2.77 2.86 -1.74
C THR A 94 2.57 1.58 -0.92
N PRO A 95 3.04 0.42 -1.41
CA PRO A 95 2.88 -0.82 -0.69
C PRO A 95 3.67 -0.80 0.62
N ARG A 96 3.10 -1.42 1.65
CA ARG A 96 3.67 -1.54 2.99
C ARG A 96 4.55 -2.77 3.04
N ALA A 97 5.66 -2.66 3.75
CA ALA A 97 6.59 -3.75 4.01
C ALA A 97 6.92 -3.81 5.49
N TRP A 98 7.05 -5.00 6.06
CA TRP A 98 7.55 -5.18 7.43
C TRP A 98 8.31 -6.49 7.56
N HIS A 99 9.15 -6.57 8.58
CA HIS A 99 9.81 -7.81 8.96
C HIS A 99 9.11 -8.40 10.17
N ASP A 100 8.82 -9.70 10.10
CA ASP A 100 8.34 -10.50 11.24
C ASP A 100 9.48 -10.80 12.23
N GLU A 101 9.17 -11.29 13.43
CA GLU A 101 10.15 -11.71 14.44
C GLU A 101 11.12 -12.78 13.89
N ALA A 102 10.64 -13.58 12.93
CA ALA A 102 11.42 -14.58 12.21
C ALA A 102 12.29 -14.00 11.06
N GLY A 103 12.35 -12.68 10.89
CA GLY A 103 13.12 -11.99 9.85
C GLY A 103 12.50 -12.02 8.44
N VAL A 104 11.31 -12.61 8.28
CA VAL A 104 10.64 -12.71 6.97
C VAL A 104 10.04 -11.37 6.56
N LEU A 105 10.34 -10.95 5.32
CA LEU A 105 9.75 -9.78 4.70
C LEU A 105 8.32 -10.07 4.25
N TRP A 106 7.37 -9.31 4.79
CA TRP A 106 5.98 -9.30 4.37
C TRP A 106 5.68 -8.03 3.56
N LEU A 107 4.95 -8.20 2.47
CA LEU A 107 4.45 -7.10 1.65
C LEU A 107 2.93 -7.07 1.68
N GLN A 108 2.39 -5.86 1.72
CA GLN A 108 0.96 -5.62 1.66
C GLN A 108 0.68 -4.46 0.71
N HIS A 109 -0.18 -4.71 -0.27
CA HIS A 109 -0.54 -3.73 -1.28
C HIS A 109 -2.01 -3.34 -1.17
N GLY A 110 -2.37 -2.22 -1.80
CA GLY A 110 -3.76 -1.83 -1.96
C GLY A 110 -4.52 -2.87 -2.79
N SER A 111 -5.75 -3.15 -2.39
CA SER A 111 -6.54 -4.17 -3.08
C SER A 111 -6.88 -3.74 -4.50
N PRO A 112 -6.71 -4.60 -5.52
CA PRO A 112 -7.06 -4.28 -6.89
C PRO A 112 -8.51 -4.64 -7.22
N HIS A 113 -9.23 -5.26 -6.29
CA HIS A 113 -10.59 -5.73 -6.53
C HIS A 113 -11.61 -4.57 -6.41
N PRO A 114 -12.61 -4.53 -7.31
CA PRO A 114 -13.70 -3.58 -7.23
C PRO A 114 -14.52 -3.83 -5.97
N VAL A 115 -15.12 -2.76 -5.46
CA VAL A 115 -15.84 -2.75 -4.18
C VAL A 115 -17.34 -2.85 -4.44
N SER A 116 -18.04 -3.67 -3.66
CA SER A 116 -19.49 -3.75 -3.72
C SER A 116 -20.14 -2.50 -3.10
N ARG A 117 -21.37 -2.16 -3.51
CA ARG A 117 -22.13 -1.05 -2.90
C ARG A 117 -22.23 -1.15 -1.37
N THR A 118 -22.37 -2.36 -0.84
CA THR A 118 -22.42 -2.61 0.62
C THR A 118 -21.10 -2.25 1.29
N GLU A 119 -19.97 -2.66 0.71
CA GLU A 119 -18.64 -2.36 1.22
C GLU A 119 -18.30 -0.86 1.11
N THR A 120 -18.84 -0.15 0.11
CA THR A 120 -18.74 1.31 0.03
C THR A 120 -19.48 1.99 1.19
N VAL A 121 -20.66 1.49 1.57
CA VAL A 121 -21.41 1.97 2.74
C VAL A 121 -20.62 1.70 4.03
N GLU A 122 -20.04 0.52 4.18
CA GLU A 122 -19.18 0.19 5.34
C GLU A 122 -17.98 1.14 5.46
N THR A 123 -17.36 1.48 4.33
CA THR A 123 -16.24 2.44 4.28
C THR A 123 -16.68 3.84 4.70
N HIS A 124 -17.88 4.25 4.27
CA HIS A 124 -18.48 5.52 4.69
C HIS A 124 -18.75 5.55 6.21
N ASP A 125 -19.30 4.47 6.75
CA ASP A 125 -19.57 4.35 8.18
C ASP A 125 -18.29 4.29 9.01
N LYS A 126 -17.21 3.64 8.50
CA LYS A 126 -15.87 3.68 9.11
C LYS A 126 -15.34 5.10 9.21
N LEU A 127 -15.43 5.89 8.15
CA LEU A 127 -15.03 7.31 8.17
C LEU A 127 -15.82 8.08 9.23
N ARG A 128 -17.14 7.89 9.29
CA ARG A 128 -18.00 8.57 10.25
C ARG A 128 -17.64 8.20 11.69
N ARG A 129 -17.44 6.92 11.99
CA ARG A 129 -16.95 6.44 13.30
C ARG A 129 -15.63 7.11 13.68
N ARG A 130 -14.67 7.12 12.76
CA ARG A 130 -13.35 7.75 12.96
C ARG A 130 -13.44 9.26 13.25
N MET A 131 -14.31 9.96 12.54
CA MET A 131 -14.53 11.40 12.78
C MET A 131 -15.15 11.65 14.16
N GLN A 132 -16.04 10.78 14.62
CA GLN A 132 -16.66 10.86 15.95
C GLN A 132 -15.65 10.55 17.06
N GLU A 133 -14.87 9.48 16.94
CA GLU A 133 -13.83 9.08 17.90
C GLU A 133 -12.77 10.16 18.11
N LEU A 134 -12.40 10.86 17.03
CA LEU A 134 -11.40 11.93 17.07
C LEU A 134 -12.00 13.31 17.40
N GLY A 135 -13.32 13.42 17.59
CA GLY A 135 -14.00 14.67 17.92
C GLY A 135 -13.80 15.76 16.85
N VAL A 136 -13.78 15.37 15.59
CA VAL A 136 -13.46 16.26 14.47
C VAL A 136 -14.55 17.32 14.31
N GLN A 137 -14.15 18.58 14.22
CA GLN A 137 -15.07 19.69 14.01
C GLN A 137 -15.78 19.54 12.66
N ARG A 138 -17.13 19.62 12.67
CA ARG A 138 -17.96 19.52 11.45
C ARG A 138 -17.87 20.78 10.59
N THR A 139 -17.55 21.91 11.21
CA THR A 139 -17.44 23.22 10.58
C THR A 139 -16.04 23.81 10.76
N GLY A 140 -15.64 24.69 9.84
CA GLY A 140 -14.31 25.33 9.86
C GLY A 140 -13.17 24.46 9.33
N ILE A 141 -11.95 24.99 9.49
CA ILE A 141 -10.70 24.35 9.05
C ILE A 141 -10.21 23.42 10.16
N CYS A 142 -10.19 22.12 9.90
CA CYS A 142 -9.69 21.12 10.84
C CYS A 142 -8.66 20.22 10.14
N PRO A 143 -7.39 20.19 10.59
CA PRO A 143 -6.35 19.41 9.93
C PRO A 143 -6.63 17.90 10.00
N LEU A 144 -7.20 17.40 11.10
CA LEU A 144 -7.59 15.99 11.24
C LEU A 144 -8.69 15.62 10.24
N ARG A 145 -9.67 16.51 10.02
CA ARG A 145 -10.70 16.32 8.99
C ARG A 145 -10.08 16.19 7.61
N SER A 146 -9.15 17.10 7.29
CA SER A 146 -8.46 17.09 6.00
C SER A 146 -7.68 15.81 5.78
N LEU A 147 -7.10 15.21 6.83
CA LEU A 147 -6.34 13.95 6.75
C LEU A 147 -7.23 12.72 6.57
N LEU A 148 -8.34 12.62 7.32
CA LEU A 148 -9.29 11.51 7.16
C LEU A 148 -9.98 11.55 5.80
N LEU A 149 -10.37 12.75 5.35
CA LEU A 149 -10.93 12.92 4.00
C LEU A 149 -9.91 12.59 2.94
N ALA A 150 -8.66 12.98 3.12
CA ALA A 150 -7.57 12.64 2.25
C ALA A 150 -7.38 11.12 2.11
N GLU A 151 -7.40 10.38 3.21
CA GLU A 151 -7.36 8.92 3.20
C GLU A 151 -8.58 8.30 2.49
N CYS A 152 -9.78 8.81 2.79
CA CYS A 152 -11.01 8.41 2.11
C CYS A 152 -10.95 8.66 0.59
N PHE A 153 -10.41 9.81 0.15
CA PHE A 153 -10.22 10.10 -1.26
C PHE A 153 -9.28 9.11 -1.95
N LEU A 154 -8.22 8.65 -1.28
CA LEU A 154 -7.35 7.61 -1.84
C LEU A 154 -8.10 6.29 -2.01
N GLU A 155 -8.95 5.92 -1.06
CA GLU A 155 -9.80 4.73 -1.17
C GLU A 155 -10.81 4.85 -2.32
N VAL A 156 -11.42 6.03 -2.51
CA VAL A 156 -12.31 6.29 -3.66
C VAL A 156 -11.54 6.18 -4.98
N ILE A 157 -10.34 6.76 -5.08
CA ILE A 157 -9.50 6.63 -6.28
C ILE A 157 -9.12 5.16 -6.52
N ARG A 158 -8.84 4.39 -5.47
CA ARG A 158 -8.60 2.94 -5.56
C ARG A 158 -9.82 2.22 -6.13
N GLN A 159 -11.03 2.50 -5.65
CA GLN A 159 -12.28 1.92 -6.17
C GLN A 159 -12.48 2.25 -7.66
N VAL A 160 -12.30 3.51 -8.04
CA VAL A 160 -12.41 3.96 -9.43
C VAL A 160 -11.36 3.28 -10.32
N THR A 161 -10.14 3.11 -9.82
CA THR A 161 -9.01 2.46 -10.53
C THR A 161 -9.25 0.96 -10.68
N ALA A 162 -9.86 0.32 -9.68
CA ALA A 162 -10.22 -1.10 -9.72
C ALA A 162 -11.32 -1.40 -10.74
N GLU A 163 -12.21 -0.45 -11.00
CA GLU A 163 -13.19 -0.55 -12.09
C GLU A 163 -12.57 -0.25 -13.46
N CYS A 164 -11.88 0.89 -13.61
CA CYS A 164 -11.19 1.28 -14.84
C CYS A 164 -9.92 2.07 -14.50
N TRP A 165 -8.75 1.52 -14.84
CA TRP A 165 -7.47 2.09 -14.45
C TRP A 165 -7.16 3.42 -15.15
N GLU A 166 -7.65 3.65 -16.37
CA GLU A 166 -7.49 4.89 -17.12
C GLU A 166 -8.21 6.05 -16.45
N ARG A 167 -9.43 5.79 -15.95
CA ARG A 167 -10.23 6.76 -15.20
C ARG A 167 -9.58 7.09 -13.87
N GLY A 168 -9.04 6.08 -13.19
CA GLY A 168 -8.23 6.27 -11.98
C GLY A 168 -7.03 7.19 -12.23
N LEU A 169 -6.31 6.99 -13.34
CA LEU A 169 -5.17 7.83 -13.72
C LEU A 169 -5.58 9.29 -13.97
N LEU A 170 -6.74 9.51 -14.59
CA LEU A 170 -7.29 10.85 -14.77
C LEU A 170 -7.62 11.52 -13.42
N CYS A 171 -8.27 10.79 -12.51
CA CYS A 171 -8.57 11.27 -11.16
C CYS A 171 -7.29 11.70 -10.40
N LEU A 172 -6.19 10.96 -10.55
CA LEU A 172 -4.90 11.32 -9.95
C LEU A 172 -4.29 12.61 -10.52
N ARG A 173 -4.51 12.90 -11.81
CA ARG A 173 -4.03 14.15 -12.44
C ARG A 173 -4.84 15.35 -11.97
N LEU A 174 -6.14 15.18 -11.78
CA LEU A 174 -7.06 16.23 -11.32
C LEU A 174 -6.95 16.52 -9.82
N THR A 175 -6.37 15.60 -9.05
CA THR A 175 -6.23 15.73 -7.60
C THR A 175 -4.81 16.23 -7.26
N PRO A 176 -4.54 17.55 -7.21
CA PRO A 176 -3.21 18.08 -6.91
C PRO A 176 -2.71 17.68 -5.51
N SER A 177 -3.64 17.34 -4.61
CA SER A 177 -3.36 16.89 -3.25
C SER A 177 -2.93 15.43 -3.16
N ALA A 178 -3.12 14.58 -4.18
CA ALA A 178 -2.82 13.14 -4.10
C ALA A 178 -1.32 12.85 -3.94
N ARG A 179 -0.43 13.59 -4.64
CA ARG A 179 1.03 13.41 -4.51
C ARG A 179 1.58 13.88 -3.15
N PRO A 180 1.19 15.05 -2.60
CA PRO A 180 1.59 15.46 -1.25
C PRO A 180 0.98 14.62 -0.11
N LEU A 181 -0.23 14.08 -0.32
CA LEU A 181 -0.91 13.19 0.63
C LEU A 181 -0.08 11.97 0.99
N ARG A 182 0.60 11.37 0.01
CA ARG A 182 1.47 10.20 0.18
C ARG A 182 2.47 10.36 1.32
N ARG A 183 3.12 11.52 1.42
CA ARG A 183 4.10 11.80 2.50
C ARG A 183 3.42 12.12 3.83
N ARG A 184 2.28 12.80 3.81
CA ARG A 184 1.56 13.16 5.04
C ARG A 184 0.92 11.93 5.68
N ILE A 185 0.20 11.12 4.91
CA ILE A 185 -0.51 9.93 5.40
C ILE A 185 0.47 8.84 5.86
N GLY A 186 1.62 8.66 5.20
CA GLY A 186 2.65 7.72 5.64
C GLY A 186 3.13 7.92 7.08
N ASN A 187 3.10 9.17 7.59
CA ASN A 187 3.42 9.47 8.99
C ASN A 187 2.23 9.21 9.94
N TYR A 188 0.99 9.29 9.48
CA TYR A 188 -0.21 9.02 10.30
C TYR A 188 -0.54 7.52 10.38
N LEU A 189 -0.23 6.74 9.34
CA LEU A 189 -0.48 5.29 9.26
C LEU A 189 0.62 4.42 9.90
N ASN A 190 1.67 5.04 10.46
CA ASN A 190 2.62 4.37 11.33
C ASN A 190 2.41 4.82 12.79
N PRO A 191 1.76 4.01 13.66
CA PRO A 191 1.49 4.38 15.06
C PRO A 191 2.78 4.58 15.89
N ALA A 192 3.94 4.14 15.40
CA ALA A 192 5.23 4.30 16.05
C ALA A 192 5.87 5.68 15.84
N SER A 193 5.33 6.54 14.96
CA SER A 193 5.85 7.92 14.88
C SER A 193 5.23 8.76 16.00
N ASP A 194 6.08 9.31 16.88
CA ASP A 194 5.77 10.21 18.02
C ASP A 194 4.83 11.39 17.70
N THR A 195 4.46 11.58 16.43
CA THR A 195 3.57 12.62 15.98
C THR A 195 2.12 12.39 16.43
N HIS A 196 1.61 11.15 16.50
CA HIS A 196 0.18 10.91 16.80
C HIS A 196 -0.24 11.37 18.22
N PHE A 197 0.65 11.27 19.21
CA PHE A 197 0.40 11.76 20.57
C PHE A 197 0.50 13.30 20.66
N GLY A 198 1.36 13.91 19.84
CA GLY A 198 1.58 15.36 19.80
C GLY A 198 0.36 16.17 19.32
N TRP A 199 -0.46 15.62 18.41
CA TRP A 199 -1.65 16.32 17.90
C TRP A 199 -2.82 16.30 18.88
N ARG A 200 -3.00 15.25 19.71
CA ARG A 200 -4.06 15.22 20.73
C ARG A 200 -3.81 16.26 21.85
N SER A 201 -2.54 16.56 22.12
CA SER A 201 -2.13 17.60 23.08
C SER A 201 -2.11 19.00 22.46
N LYS A 202 -1.68 19.15 21.20
CA LYS A 202 -1.72 20.45 20.48
C LYS A 202 -3.14 20.88 20.10
N ALA A 203 -3.99 19.96 19.62
CA ALA A 203 -5.38 20.26 19.26
C ALA A 203 -6.21 20.68 20.48
N ARG A 204 -5.99 20.06 21.65
CA ARG A 204 -6.58 20.54 22.91
C ARG A 204 -6.09 21.94 23.29
N ARG A 205 -4.79 22.26 23.13
CA ARG A 205 -4.29 23.63 23.40
C ARG A 205 -4.87 24.69 22.46
N THR A 206 -5.05 24.40 21.18
CA THR A 206 -5.68 25.34 20.25
C THR A 206 -7.18 25.48 20.47
N GLN A 207 -7.89 24.44 20.92
CA GLN A 207 -9.30 24.54 21.27
C GLN A 207 -9.52 25.39 22.53
N VAL A 208 -8.68 25.25 23.55
CA VAL A 208 -8.74 26.06 24.79
C VAL A 208 -8.33 27.52 24.51
N GLY A 209 -7.43 27.76 23.56
CA GLY A 209 -7.03 29.10 23.12
C GLY A 209 -8.12 29.84 22.31
N CYS A 210 -8.94 29.14 21.54
CA CYS A 210 -9.95 29.77 20.68
C CYS A 210 -11.24 30.11 21.45
N SER A 211 -11.59 29.35 22.50
CA SER A 211 -12.76 29.67 23.35
C SER A 211 -12.57 30.93 24.22
N ARG A 212 -11.35 31.46 24.33
CA ARG A 212 -11.07 32.71 25.08
C ARG A 212 -11.19 33.98 24.23
N ILE A 213 -11.31 33.86 22.91
CA ILE A 213 -11.39 35.00 21.97
C ILE A 213 -12.85 35.31 21.58
N LEU A 214 -13.80 34.41 21.87
CA LEU A 214 -15.24 34.60 21.59
C LEU A 214 -16.06 34.98 22.84
N ARG A 215 -15.43 35.58 23.85
CA ARG A 215 -16.11 36.30 24.95
C ARG A 215 -15.47 37.67 25.17
N LEU A 216 -15.60 38.53 24.18
CA LEU A 216 -15.56 39.99 24.32
C LEU A 216 -16.63 40.56 23.38
#